data_AF-A0A6J4QJC7-F1
#
_entry.id   AF-A0A6J4QJC7-F1
#
_cell.length_a   1.000
_cell.length_b   1.000
_cell.length_c   1.000
_cell.angle_alpha   90.00
_cell.angle_beta   90.00
_cell.angle_gamma   90.00
#
_symmetry.space_group_name_H-M   'P 1'
#
loop_
_entity.id
_entity.type
_entity.pdbx_description
1 polymer ?
#
loop_
_entity_poly.entity_id
_entity_poly.type
_entity_poly.pdbx_seq_one_letter_code
_entity_poly.pdbx_strand_id
1 'polypeptide(L)'
;MGLSIFASGYPTAKRIDCQTGMPSDPVEETVTASTSGLQYDAASGLYSYVWKTQKSWSGTCQELNLRLADGRDLQVYFYLK
;
A
#
# COMPACT_ATOMS: atom_id res chain seq x y z
N MET A 1 -15.90 -15.09 4.06
CA MET A 1 -14.68 -15.23 3.23
C MET A 1 -14.62 -14.00 2.34
N GLY A 2 -13.56 -13.20 2.39
CA GLY A 2 -13.53 -11.88 1.73
C GLY A 2 -12.64 -10.82 2.39
N LEU A 3 -11.82 -11.18 3.38
CA LEU A 3 -10.88 -10.25 4.02
C LEU A 3 -9.41 -10.63 3.81
N SER A 4 -9.16 -11.70 3.06
CA SER A 4 -7.83 -12.23 2.77
C SER A 4 -7.54 -12.13 1.27
N ILE A 5 -7.71 -10.94 0.70
CA ILE A 5 -7.43 -10.70 -0.73
C ILE A 5 -5.96 -10.42 -1.02
N PHE A 6 -5.16 -10.12 0.00
CA PHE A 6 -3.73 -9.83 -0.15
C PHE A 6 -2.90 -11.09 0.08
N ALA A 7 -1.79 -11.20 -0.66
CA ALA A 7 -0.79 -12.22 -0.42
C ALA A 7 -0.08 -11.98 0.93
N SER A 8 0.51 -13.04 1.48
CA SER A 8 1.27 -12.95 2.73
C SER A 8 2.41 -11.93 2.59
N GLY A 9 2.59 -11.09 3.62
CA GLY A 9 3.59 -10.02 3.64
C GLY A 9 3.16 -8.73 2.92
N TYR A 10 1.97 -8.71 2.31
CA TYR A 10 1.41 -7.54 1.64
C TYR A 10 0.15 -7.04 2.37
N PRO A 11 -0.18 -5.74 2.25
CA PRO A 11 0.50 -4.75 1.42
C PRO A 11 1.77 -4.15 2.05
N THR A 12 2.62 -3.58 1.20
CA THR A 12 3.90 -2.97 1.57
C THR A 12 4.01 -1.56 1.01
N ALA A 13 4.65 -0.65 1.74
CA ALA A 13 4.98 0.68 1.23
C ALA A 13 6.49 0.90 1.21
N LYS A 14 6.96 1.76 0.30
CA LYS A 14 8.35 2.19 0.21
C LYS A 14 8.46 3.64 -0.24
N ARG A 15 9.48 4.35 0.22
CA ARG A 15 9.76 5.73 -0.23
C ARG A 15 10.28 5.74 -1.66
N ILE A 16 9.77 6.69 -2.43
CA ILE A 16 10.19 6.95 -3.80
C ILE A 16 10.47 8.44 -3.99
N ASP A 17 11.28 8.74 -4.98
CA ASP A 17 11.47 10.09 -5.49
C ASP A 17 10.19 10.59 -6.16
N CYS A 18 9.77 11.81 -5.81
CA CYS A 18 8.52 12.38 -6.28
C CYS A 18 8.49 12.76 -7.76
N GLN A 19 9.65 12.98 -8.38
CA GLN A 19 9.73 13.42 -9.77
C GLN A 19 9.83 12.22 -10.72
N THR A 20 10.58 11.21 -10.33
CA THR A 20 10.92 10.06 -11.18
C THR A 20 10.11 8.81 -10.85
N GLY A 21 9.48 8.75 -9.67
CA GLY A 21 8.83 7.53 -9.17
C GLY A 21 9.81 6.41 -8.84
N MET A 22 11.11 6.68 -8.90
CA MET A 22 12.15 5.68 -8.62
C MET A 22 12.41 5.58 -7.12
N PRO A 23 12.83 4.42 -6.60
CA PRO A 23 13.27 4.31 -5.21
C PRO A 23 14.41 5.30 -4.94
N SER A 24 14.30 6.15 -3.90
CA SER A 24 15.34 7.15 -3.63
C SER A 24 16.62 6.54 -3.03
N ASP A 25 16.56 5.31 -2.49
CA ASP A 25 17.66 4.58 -1.83
C ASP A 25 17.38 3.05 -1.78
N PRO A 26 18.39 2.19 -1.51
CA PRO A 26 18.19 0.76 -1.31
C PRO A 26 17.36 0.47 -0.05
N VAL A 27 16.07 0.19 -0.24
CA VAL A 27 15.08 -0.39 0.70
C VAL A 27 15.03 0.32 2.06
N GLU A 28 14.38 1.48 2.12
CA GLU A 28 13.89 2.01 3.41
C GLU A 28 12.45 1.58 3.68
N GLU A 29 12.31 0.86 4.80
CA GLU A 29 11.09 0.51 5.54
C GLU A 29 9.95 -0.07 4.70
N THR A 30 10.01 -1.38 4.47
CA THR A 30 8.84 -2.21 4.15
C THR A 30 7.95 -2.30 5.39
N VAL A 31 7.28 -1.20 5.76
CA VAL A 31 6.31 -1.25 6.85
C VAL A 31 5.20 -2.17 6.38
N THR A 32 5.13 -3.37 6.96
CA THR A 32 3.98 -4.23 6.80
C THR A 32 2.81 -3.40 7.31
N ALA A 33 1.96 -2.95 6.41
CA ALA A 33 0.82 -2.14 6.79
C ALA A 33 -0.10 -3.06 7.60
N SER A 34 0.04 -3.00 8.93
CA SER A 34 -0.68 -3.83 9.87
C SER A 34 -2.16 -3.72 9.52
N THR A 35 -2.73 -4.85 9.09
CA THR A 35 -4.02 -5.03 8.44
C THR A 35 -5.16 -4.38 9.22
N SER A 36 -5.32 -3.06 9.13
CA SER A 36 -6.34 -2.35 9.88
C SER A 36 -7.12 -1.43 8.96
N GLY A 37 -8.10 -2.06 8.29
CA GLY A 37 -9.26 -1.37 7.72
C GLY A 37 -9.74 -1.83 6.34
N LEU A 38 -9.31 -3.01 5.84
CA LEU A 38 -9.90 -3.58 4.63
C LEU A 38 -11.38 -3.89 4.89
N GLN A 39 -12.25 -3.30 4.10
CA GLN A 39 -13.70 -3.49 4.13
C GLN A 39 -14.15 -3.93 2.74
N TYR A 40 -15.10 -4.86 2.69
CA TYR A 40 -15.72 -5.31 1.45
C TYR A 40 -17.19 -4.92 1.46
N ASP A 41 -17.61 -4.20 0.42
CA ASP A 41 -19.02 -3.92 0.16
C ASP A 41 -19.52 -4.89 -0.90
N ALA A 42 -20.37 -5.84 -0.48
CA ALA A 42 -20.94 -6.86 -1.36
C ALA A 42 -22.00 -6.31 -2.33
N ALA A 43 -22.62 -5.16 -2.04
CA ALA A 43 -23.62 -4.56 -2.91
C ALA A 43 -22.98 -3.90 -4.14
N SER A 44 -21.78 -3.32 -3.97
CA SER A 44 -21.01 -2.67 -5.05
C SER A 44 -19.87 -3.54 -5.59
N GLY A 45 -19.49 -4.61 -4.89
CA GLY A 45 -18.35 -5.45 -5.23
C GLY A 45 -16.99 -4.77 -4.99
N LEU A 46 -16.96 -3.73 -4.15
CA LEU A 46 -15.78 -2.89 -3.94
C LEU A 46 -15.05 -3.22 -2.63
N TYR A 47 -13.73 -3.09 -2.68
CA TYR A 47 -12.85 -3.19 -1.51
C TYR A 47 -12.32 -1.81 -1.14
N SER A 48 -12.54 -1.42 0.12
CA SER A 48 -12.00 -0.19 0.71
C SER A 48 -10.85 -0.55 1.63
N TYR A 49 -9.66 -0.06 1.34
CA TYR A 49 -8.47 -0.32 2.14
C TYR A 49 -8.03 0.96 2.86
N VAL A 50 -8.12 0.97 4.20
CA VAL A 50 -7.58 2.05 5.04
C VAL A 50 -6.17 1.67 5.46
N TRP A 51 -5.22 2.56 5.14
CA TRP A 51 -3.81 2.40 5.45
C TRP A 51 -3.35 3.54 6.37
N LYS A 52 -2.71 3.19 7.48
CA LYS A 52 -2.08 4.16 8.37
C LYS A 52 -0.66 4.47 7.89
N THR A 53 -0.40 5.75 7.67
CA THR A 53 0.91 6.28 7.32
C THR A 53 1.65 6.79 8.56
N GLN A 54 2.98 6.83 8.50
CA GLN A 54 3.77 7.47 9.55
C GLN A 54 3.77 8.99 9.35
N LYS A 55 3.76 9.75 10.46
CA LYS A 55 3.82 11.22 10.43
C LYS A 55 5.10 11.73 9.76
N SER A 56 6.20 10.99 9.88
CA SER A 56 7.50 11.26 9.24
C SER A 56 7.45 11.22 7.71
N TRP A 57 6.37 10.73 7.11
CA TRP A 57 6.22 10.65 5.66
C TRP A 57 5.56 11.88 5.02
N SER A 58 5.11 12.85 5.82
CA SER A 58 4.62 14.13 5.31
C SER A 58 5.68 14.80 4.43
N GLY A 59 5.27 15.28 3.25
CA GLY A 59 6.15 15.87 2.24
C GLY A 59 6.95 14.87 1.40
N THR A 60 6.69 13.56 1.54
CA THR A 60 7.40 12.51 0.77
C THR A 60 6.47 11.75 -0.16
N CYS A 61 7.05 11.15 -1.21
CA CYS A 61 6.33 10.23 -2.09
C CYS A 61 6.53 8.78 -1.65
N GLN A 62 5.44 8.03 -1.69
CA GLN A 62 5.39 6.63 -1.30
C GLN A 62 4.78 5.79 -2.42
N GLU A 63 5.36 4.63 -2.67
CA GLU A 63 4.78 3.59 -3.50
C GLU A 63 4.15 2.53 -2.60
N LEU A 64 2.84 2.34 -2.72
CA LEU A 64 2.08 1.28 -2.08
C LEU A 64 1.96 0.11 -3.06
N ASN A 65 2.47 -1.05 -2.67
CA ASN A 65 2.36 -2.29 -3.42
C ASN A 65 1.32 -3.19 -2.77
N LEU A 66 0.31 -3.55 -3.55
CA LEU A 66 -0.74 -4.48 -3.18
C LEU A 66 -0.57 -5.74 -4.03
N ARG A 67 -0.02 -6.81 -3.44
CA ARG A 67 -0.06 -8.13 -4.07
C ARG A 67 -1.33 -8.83 -3.65
N LEU A 68 -2.15 -9.21 -4.62
CA LEU A 68 -3.37 -9.96 -4.40
C LEU A 68 -3.07 -11.46 -4.28
N ALA A 69 -3.92 -12.19 -3.57
CA ALA A 69 -3.82 -13.64 -3.38
C ALA A 69 -3.98 -14.42 -4.70
N ASP A 70 -4.54 -13.79 -5.73
CA ASP A 70 -4.63 -14.32 -7.10
C ASP A 70 -3.36 -14.10 -7.94
N GLY A 71 -2.31 -13.50 -7.36
CA GLY A 71 -1.02 -13.27 -7.99
C GLY A 71 -0.89 -11.95 -8.75
N ARG A 72 -1.94 -11.10 -8.80
CA ARG A 72 -1.84 -9.78 -9.41
C ARG A 72 -1.15 -8.78 -8.48
N ASP A 73 -0.34 -7.91 -9.07
CA ASP A 73 0.32 -6.81 -8.39
C ASP A 73 -0.31 -5.47 -8.80
N LEU A 74 -0.66 -4.65 -7.81
CA LEU A 74 -1.12 -3.28 -8.01
C LEU A 74 -0.15 -2.34 -7.31
N GLN A 75 0.38 -1.38 -8.06
CA GLN A 75 1.29 -0.37 -7.54
C GLN A 75 0.59 0.99 -7.62
N VAL A 76 0.61 1.72 -6.52
CA VAL A 76 -0.04 3.03 -6.42
C VAL A 76 0.92 4.02 -5.79
N TYR A 77 1.02 5.20 -6.39
CA TYR A 77 1.92 6.26 -5.94
C TYR A 77 1.14 7.35 -5.21
N PHE A 78 1.65 7.75 -4.05
CA PHE A 78 1.04 8.76 -3.20
C PHE A 78 2.04 9.85 -2.85
N TYR A 79 1.61 11.11 -2.91
CA TYR A 79 2.27 12.22 -2.22
C TYR A 79 1.56 12.45 -0.88
N LEU A 80 2.26 12.19 0.22
CA LEU A 80 1.67 12.33 1.55
C LEU A 80 1.87 13.77 2.05
N LYS A 81 0.77 14.40 2.45
CA LYS A 81 0.76 15.77 2.97
C LYS A 81 0.86 15.76 4.50
#